data_AF-A0A9X2FAL2-F1
#
_entry.id   AF-A0A9X2FAL2-F1
#
_cell.length_a   1.000
_cell.length_b   1.000
_cell.length_c   1.000
_cell.angle_alpha   90.00
_cell.angle_beta   90.00
_cell.angle_gamma   90.00
#
_symmetry.space_group_name_H-M   'P 1'
#
loop_
_entity.id
_entity.type
_entity.pdbx_description
1 polymer ?
#
loop_
_entity_poly.entity_id
_entity_poly.type
_entity_poly.pdbx_seq_one_letter_code
_entity_poly.pdbx_strand_id
1 'polypeptide(L)'
;MTNRKFKPGFRLSAIDVAVLVLGSVAVAYLSMQISLWLGLGVAFVVAHFFLFCNVFRVARPLELGWSAVFVTLVLCCTLFAVPSWPLVFALTLPATIAVIGLELSKASYHGVLWQSINPQLPDWWEAQLAK
;
A
#
# COMPACT_ATOMS: atom_id res chain seq x y z
N MET A 1 -17.07 -18.66 -18.08
CA MET A 1 -15.91 -18.92 -17.21
C MET A 1 -14.83 -17.90 -17.51
N THR A 2 -14.74 -16.81 -16.74
CA THR A 2 -13.64 -15.85 -16.88
C THR A 2 -12.32 -16.55 -16.59
N ASN A 3 -11.44 -16.63 -17.58
CA ASN A 3 -10.11 -17.23 -17.48
C ASN A 3 -9.24 -16.42 -16.51
N ARG A 4 -9.40 -16.65 -15.21
CA ARG A 4 -8.59 -16.01 -14.16
C ARG A 4 -7.20 -16.65 -14.20
N LYS A 5 -6.22 -15.91 -14.71
CA LYS A 5 -4.82 -16.37 -14.77
C LYS A 5 -4.18 -16.32 -13.39
N PHE A 6 -3.60 -17.43 -12.94
CA PHE A 6 -2.75 -17.48 -11.76
C PHE A 6 -1.48 -16.65 -12.01
N LYS A 7 -1.33 -15.53 -11.31
CA LYS A 7 -0.20 -14.60 -11.44
C LYS A 7 0.21 -14.07 -10.06
N PRO A 8 0.78 -14.90 -9.17
CA PRO A 8 1.29 -14.45 -7.88
C PRO A 8 2.64 -13.72 -8.03
N GLY A 9 3.08 -13.05 -6.97
CA GLY A 9 4.32 -12.30 -6.94
C GLY A 9 4.15 -10.80 -7.19
N PHE A 10 5.30 -10.15 -7.36
CA PHE A 10 5.41 -8.73 -7.69
C PHE A 10 4.67 -8.43 -9.00
N ARG A 11 3.95 -7.31 -9.02
CA ARG A 11 3.24 -6.85 -10.20
C ARG A 11 3.55 -5.38 -10.44
N LEU A 12 3.87 -5.03 -11.67
CA LEU A 12 4.00 -3.64 -12.11
C LEU A 12 3.25 -3.47 -13.42
N SER A 13 2.27 -2.58 -13.43
CA SER A 13 1.51 -2.21 -14.62
C SER A 13 1.90 -0.82 -15.12
N ALA A 14 1.56 -0.49 -16.36
CA ALA A 14 1.81 0.82 -16.94
C ALA A 14 1.10 1.94 -16.14
N ILE A 15 -0.08 1.66 -15.57
CA ILE A 15 -0.81 2.60 -14.72
C ILE A 15 -0.02 2.86 -13.44
N ASP A 16 0.55 1.83 -12.82
CA ASP A 16 1.36 1.99 -11.60
C ASP A 16 2.59 2.86 -11.86
N VAL A 17 3.26 2.64 -13.01
CA VAL A 17 4.39 3.49 -13.42
C VAL A 17 3.94 4.94 -13.61
N ALA A 18 2.80 5.18 -14.25
CA ALA A 18 2.27 6.54 -14.40
C ALA A 18 1.97 7.19 -13.04
N VAL A 19 1.36 6.45 -12.10
CA VAL A 19 1.10 6.92 -10.73
C VAL A 19 2.40 7.25 -10.01
N LEU A 20 3.44 6.42 -10.13
CA LEU A 20 4.74 6.65 -9.53
C LEU A 20 5.41 7.90 -10.10
N VAL A 21 5.43 8.06 -11.43
CA VAL A 21 6.04 9.22 -12.09
C VAL A 21 5.32 10.51 -11.71
N LEU A 22 3.99 10.55 -11.84
CA LEU A 22 3.20 11.71 -11.47
C LEU A 22 3.30 12.02 -9.98
N GLY A 23 3.30 10.99 -9.14
CA GLY A 23 3.52 11.10 -7.70
C GLY A 23 4.88 11.71 -7.38
N SER A 24 5.97 11.25 -7.98
CA SER A 24 7.30 11.80 -7.79
C SER A 24 7.40 13.26 -8.24
N VAL A 25 6.78 13.62 -9.35
CA VAL A 25 6.71 15.03 -9.81
C VAL A 25 5.94 15.88 -8.80
N ALA A 26 4.80 15.40 -8.29
CA ALA A 26 4.03 16.10 -7.27
C ALA A 26 4.83 16.28 -5.97
N VAL A 27 5.55 15.24 -5.53
CA VAL A 27 6.45 15.32 -4.36
C VAL A 27 7.51 16.40 -4.55
N ALA A 28 8.18 16.42 -5.69
CA ALA A 28 9.22 17.40 -5.98
C ALA A 28 8.65 18.83 -5.98
N TYR A 29 7.52 19.04 -6.68
CA TYR A 29 6.87 20.34 -6.73
C TYR A 29 6.44 20.82 -5.34
N LEU A 30 5.74 19.98 -4.56
CA LEU A 30 5.26 20.33 -3.23
C LEU A 30 6.41 20.62 -2.26
N SER A 31 7.48 19.81 -2.31
CA SER A 31 8.63 19.97 -1.43
C SER A 31 9.39 21.27 -1.70
N MET A 32 9.46 21.70 -2.96
CA MET A 32 10.20 22.89 -3.37
C MET A 32 9.38 24.18 -3.26
N GLN A 33 8.07 24.12 -3.54
CA GLN A 33 7.25 25.32 -3.73
C GLN A 33 6.27 25.60 -2.59
N ILE A 34 5.91 24.60 -1.78
CA ILE A 34 4.86 24.74 -0.76
C ILE A 34 5.37 24.40 0.62
N SER A 35 5.72 23.14 0.85
CA SER A 35 6.17 22.65 2.15
C SER A 35 6.82 21.30 1.99
N LEU A 36 8.03 21.17 2.54
CA LEU A 36 8.74 19.89 2.61
C LEU A 36 7.88 18.81 3.27
N TRP A 37 7.13 19.15 4.33
CA TRP A 37 6.31 18.18 5.05
C TRP A 37 5.14 17.65 4.21
N LEU A 38 4.49 18.50 3.42
CA LEU A 38 3.44 18.05 2.49
C LEU A 38 4.02 17.17 1.39
N GLY A 39 5.18 17.55 0.85
CA GLY A 39 5.90 16.72 -0.12
C GLY A 39 6.24 15.34 0.45
N LEU A 40 6.76 15.28 1.67
CA LEU A 40 7.02 14.02 2.38
C LEU A 40 5.73 13.22 2.64
N GLY A 41 4.62 13.89 2.98
CA GLY A 41 3.32 13.25 3.13
C GLY A 41 2.85 12.55 1.85
N VAL A 42 2.97 13.23 0.70
CA VAL A 42 2.64 12.63 -0.60
C VAL A 42 3.62 11.51 -0.94
N ALA A 43 4.92 11.70 -0.71
CA ALA A 43 5.93 10.68 -0.96
C ALA A 43 5.65 9.40 -0.17
N PHE A 44 5.22 9.57 1.08
CA PHE A 44 4.82 8.47 1.96
C PHE A 44 3.64 7.68 1.38
N VAL A 45 2.59 8.35 0.90
CA VAL A 45 1.44 7.69 0.26
C VAL A 45 1.84 6.98 -1.03
N VAL A 46 2.63 7.61 -1.88
CA VAL A 46 3.09 7.02 -3.15
C VAL A 46 3.94 5.77 -2.89
N ALA A 47 4.83 5.83 -1.89
CA ALA A 47 5.62 4.67 -1.48
C ALA A 47 4.74 3.54 -0.93
N HIS A 48 3.71 3.86 -0.13
CA HIS A 48 2.79 2.85 0.41
C HIS A 48 1.86 2.27 -0.66
N PHE A 49 1.45 3.06 -1.65
CA PHE A 49 0.74 2.55 -2.82
C PHE A 49 1.57 1.48 -3.53
N PHE A 50 2.85 1.75 -3.81
CA PHE A 50 3.74 0.76 -4.40
C PHE A 50 3.90 -0.48 -3.50
N LEU A 51 4.10 -0.26 -2.19
CA LEU A 51 4.27 -1.32 -1.22
C LEU A 51 3.04 -2.24 -1.16
N PHE A 52 1.84 -1.66 -1.08
CA PHE A 52 0.59 -2.41 -0.93
C PHE A 52 0.11 -3.00 -2.23
N CYS A 53 0.10 -2.24 -3.32
CA CYS A 53 -0.50 -2.70 -4.58
C CYS A 53 0.47 -3.55 -5.43
N ASN A 54 1.78 -3.30 -5.37
CA ASN A 54 2.76 -3.93 -6.25
C ASN A 54 3.57 -5.02 -5.54
N VAL A 55 3.97 -4.78 -4.28
CA VAL A 55 4.84 -5.68 -3.51
C VAL A 55 4.03 -6.72 -2.74
N PHE A 56 3.20 -6.28 -1.78
CA PHE A 56 2.46 -7.19 -0.89
C PHE A 56 1.08 -7.59 -1.43
N ARG A 57 0.54 -6.83 -2.39
CA ARG A 57 -0.79 -7.06 -3.00
C ARG A 57 -1.90 -7.19 -1.96
N VAL A 58 -1.96 -6.18 -1.09
CA VAL A 58 -2.89 -6.11 0.03
C VAL A 58 -4.33 -6.08 -0.44
N ALA A 59 -5.23 -6.73 0.29
CA ALA A 59 -6.65 -6.68 -0.01
C ALA A 59 -7.20 -5.26 0.15
N ARG A 60 -8.01 -4.82 -0.82
CA ARG A 60 -8.58 -3.46 -0.88
C ARG A 60 -9.20 -2.94 0.42
N PRO A 61 -9.95 -3.73 1.23
CA PRO A 61 -10.49 -3.23 2.49
C PRO A 61 -9.41 -2.80 3.50
N LEU A 62 -8.28 -3.50 3.56
CA LEU A 62 -7.17 -3.16 4.45
C LEU A 62 -6.45 -1.88 3.96
N GLU A 63 -6.26 -1.74 2.64
CA GLU A 63 -5.70 -0.52 2.03
C GLU A 63 -6.56 0.71 2.37
N LEU A 64 -7.89 0.57 2.28
CA LEU A 64 -8.84 1.64 2.60
C LEU A 64 -8.83 1.98 4.10
N GLY A 65 -8.78 0.97 4.97
CA GLY A 65 -8.66 1.19 6.41
C GLY A 65 -7.39 1.95 6.77
N TRP A 66 -6.25 1.56 6.20
CA TRP A 66 -4.99 2.27 6.36
C TRP A 66 -5.06 3.71 5.84
N SER A 67 -5.65 3.91 4.66
CA SER A 67 -5.79 5.22 4.04
C SER A 67 -6.64 6.16 4.89
N ALA A 68 -7.74 5.65 5.47
CA ALA A 68 -8.59 6.42 6.37
C ALA A 68 -7.83 6.88 7.62
N VAL A 69 -7.01 6.00 8.22
CA VAL A 69 -6.15 6.35 9.37
C VAL A 69 -5.15 7.44 8.99
N PHE A 70 -4.40 7.25 7.90
CA PHE A 70 -3.39 8.21 7.47
C PHE A 70 -4.00 9.58 7.13
N VAL A 71 -5.08 9.61 6.35
CA VAL A 71 -5.77 10.86 5.98
C VAL A 71 -6.29 11.58 7.22
N THR A 72 -6.86 10.85 8.18
CA THR A 72 -7.34 11.46 9.44
C THR A 72 -6.18 12.11 10.21
N LEU A 73 -5.05 11.41 10.35
CA LEU A 73 -3.86 11.95 11.03
C LEU A 73 -3.29 13.19 10.32
N VAL A 74 -3.23 13.17 8.99
CA VAL A 74 -2.77 14.32 8.18
C VAL A 74 -3.74 15.50 8.29
N LEU A 75 -5.05 15.26 8.26
CA LEU A 75 -6.05 16.31 8.47
C LEU A 75 -5.93 16.93 9.86
N CYS A 76 -5.76 16.12 10.90
CA CYS A 76 -5.55 16.63 12.25
C CYS A 76 -4.26 17.46 12.35
N CYS A 77 -3.16 16.94 11.78
CA CYS A 77 -1.88 17.62 11.74
C CYS A 77 -1.94 18.96 11.00
N THR A 78 -2.70 19.06 9.91
CA THR A 78 -2.78 20.28 9.09
C THR A 78 -3.77 21.30 9.63
N LEU A 79 -4.92 20.87 10.16
CA LEU A 79 -5.97 21.77 10.66
C LEU A 79 -5.76 22.21 12.10
N PHE A 80 -5.27 21.32 12.96
CA PHE A 80 -5.13 21.58 14.41
C PHE A 80 -3.67 21.68 14.85
N ALA A 81 -2.71 21.54 13.94
CA ALA A 81 -1.27 21.48 14.24
C ALA A 81 -0.87 20.36 15.24
N VAL A 82 -1.76 19.38 15.45
CA VAL A 82 -1.57 18.24 16.35
C VAL A 82 -2.16 16.99 15.69
N PRO A 83 -1.43 15.86 15.60
CA PRO A 83 -0.02 15.67 15.96
C PRO A 83 0.95 16.34 14.96
N SER A 84 2.24 16.41 15.29
CA SER A 84 3.27 16.88 14.34
C SER A 84 3.51 15.87 13.21
N TRP A 85 4.05 16.31 12.08
CA TRP A 85 4.35 15.45 10.93
C TRP A 85 5.19 14.20 11.26
N PRO A 86 6.30 14.29 12.01
CA PRO A 86 7.04 13.09 12.42
C PRO A 86 6.19 12.10 13.20
N LEU A 87 5.30 12.59 14.06
CA LEU A 87 4.40 11.75 14.85
C LEU A 87 3.31 11.12 13.98
N VAL A 88 2.78 11.82 12.97
CA VAL A 88 1.89 11.23 11.95
C VAL A 88 2.55 10.02 11.29
N PHE A 89 3.79 10.16 10.82
CA PHE A 89 4.53 9.04 10.21
C PHE A 89 4.79 7.92 11.22
N ALA A 90 5.23 8.27 12.42
CA ALA A 90 5.52 7.30 13.48
C ALA A 90 4.27 6.50 13.90
N LEU A 91 3.09 7.10 13.91
CA LEU A 91 1.82 6.43 14.22
C LEU A 91 1.30 5.59 13.04
N THR A 92 1.59 6.02 11.81
CA THR A 92 1.12 5.30 10.61
C THR A 92 1.96 4.05 10.32
N LEU A 93 3.25 4.06 10.63
CA LEU A 93 4.13 2.89 10.41
C LEU A 93 3.65 1.61 11.13
N PRO A 94 3.26 1.63 12.42
CA PRO A 94 2.62 0.49 13.07
C PRO A 94 1.36 0.01 12.35
N ALA A 95 0.52 0.93 11.85
CA ALA A 95 -0.66 0.56 11.07
C ALA A 95 -0.27 -0.12 9.75
N THR A 96 0.79 0.34 9.08
CA THR A 96 1.36 -0.32 7.89
C THR A 96 1.81 -1.75 8.22
N ILE A 97 2.56 -1.93 9.30
CA ILE A 97 3.06 -3.24 9.74
C ILE A 97 1.88 -4.18 10.06
N ALA A 98 0.88 -3.68 10.78
CA ALA A 98 -0.31 -4.46 11.12
C ALA A 98 -1.07 -4.90 9.86
N VAL A 99 -1.28 -4.00 8.90
CA VAL A 99 -1.95 -4.32 7.63
C VAL A 99 -1.18 -5.37 6.83
N ILE A 100 0.14 -5.22 6.71
CA ILE A 100 0.98 -6.21 6.03
C ILE A 100 0.93 -7.55 6.76
N GLY A 101 1.08 -7.58 8.09
CA GLY A 101 1.02 -8.80 8.88
C GLY A 101 -0.32 -9.53 8.74
N LEU A 102 -1.44 -8.79 8.73
CA LEU A 102 -2.77 -9.35 8.49
C LEU A 102 -2.91 -9.92 7.07
N GLU A 103 -2.30 -9.29 6.07
CA GLU A 103 -2.33 -9.79 4.69
C GLU A 103 -1.47 -11.05 4.53
N LEU A 104 -0.26 -11.07 5.08
CA LEU A 104 0.65 -12.22 5.06
C LEU A 104 0.04 -13.46 5.71
N SER A 105 -0.86 -13.26 6.68
CA SER A 105 -1.53 -14.35 7.40
C SER A 105 -2.67 -15.00 6.61
N LYS A 106 -3.04 -14.47 5.44
CA LYS A 106 -4.15 -15.02 4.64
C LYS A 106 -3.67 -16.18 3.77
N ALA A 107 -4.47 -17.25 3.69
CA ALA A 107 -4.26 -18.34 2.73
C ALA A 107 -4.30 -17.88 1.26
N SER A 108 -4.90 -16.71 1.00
CA SER A 108 -4.91 -16.06 -0.32
C SER A 108 -3.70 -15.16 -0.57
N TYR A 109 -2.71 -15.09 0.32
CA TYR A 109 -1.55 -14.23 0.14
C TYR A 109 -0.76 -14.64 -1.10
N HIS A 110 -0.52 -13.67 -1.98
CA HIS A 110 0.06 -13.90 -3.31
C HIS A 110 0.99 -12.76 -3.76
N GLY A 111 1.52 -11.99 -2.82
CA GLY A 111 2.49 -10.94 -3.05
C GLY A 111 3.91 -11.47 -3.28
N VAL A 112 4.91 -10.63 -3.04
CA VAL A 112 6.32 -11.01 -3.11
C VAL A 112 6.63 -12.14 -2.10
N LEU A 113 7.62 -12.97 -2.42
CA LEU A 113 8.05 -14.10 -1.57
C LEU A 113 6.92 -15.11 -1.24
N TRP A 114 5.83 -15.14 -2.01
CA TRP A 114 4.72 -16.07 -1.76
C TRP A 114 5.16 -17.54 -1.69
N GLN A 115 6.18 -17.95 -2.45
CA GLN A 115 6.68 -19.33 -2.44
C GLN A 115 7.23 -19.76 -1.07
N SER A 116 7.81 -18.82 -0.31
CA SER A 116 8.33 -19.09 1.03
C SER A 116 7.28 -18.86 2.11
N ILE A 117 6.39 -17.88 1.94
CA ILE A 117 5.41 -17.46 2.96
C ILE A 117 4.14 -18.31 2.89
N ASN A 118 3.68 -18.62 1.68
CA ASN A 118 2.44 -19.35 1.40
C ASN A 118 2.67 -20.38 0.27
N PRO A 119 3.42 -21.47 0.53
CA PRO A 119 3.73 -22.48 -0.49
C PRO A 119 2.48 -23.22 -1.01
N GLN A 120 1.40 -23.25 -0.23
CA GLN A 120 0.13 -23.92 -0.55
C GLN A 120 -0.81 -23.04 -1.41
N LEU A 121 -0.37 -21.85 -1.82
CA LEU A 121 -1.16 -20.94 -2.65
C LEU A 121 -1.68 -21.58 -3.97
N PRO A 122 -0.92 -22.41 -4.72
CA PRO A 122 -1.41 -23.02 -5.95
C PRO A 122 -2.61 -23.95 -5.67
N ASP A 123 -2.52 -24.80 -4.65
CA ASP A 123 -3.58 -25.72 -4.27
C ASP A 123 -4.85 -24.96 -3.84
N TRP A 124 -4.67 -23.89 -3.06
CA TRP A 124 -5.77 -23.00 -2.69
C TRP A 124 -6.43 -22.36 -3.92
N TRP A 125 -5.64 -21.93 -4.92
CA TRP A 125 -6.14 -21.32 -6.15
C TRP A 125 -6.94 -22.32 -6.99
N GLU A 126 -6.46 -23.55 -7.14
CA GLU A 126 -7.18 -24.62 -7.85
C GLU A 126 -8.51 -24.96 -7.16
N ALA A 127 -8.51 -25.08 -5.83
CA ALA A 127 -9.73 -25.32 -5.06
C ALA A 127 -10.77 -24.20 -5.20
N GLN A 128 -10.34 -22.96 -5.47
CA GLN A 128 -11.23 -21.83 -5.74
C GLN A 128 -11.76 -21.78 -7.18
N LEU A 129 -11.04 -22.36 -8.15
CA LEU A 129 -11.51 -22.47 -9.53
C LEU A 129 -12.54 -23.60 -9.71
N ALA A 130 -12.51 -24.61 -8.84
CA ALA A 130 -13.44 -25.74 -8.85
C ALA A 130 -14.81 -25.42 -8.21
N LYS A 131 -14.94 -24.28 -7.53
CA LYS A 131 -16.19 -23.77 -6.93
C LYS A 131 -16.93 -22.85 -7.90
#